data_AF-A0A251X9Q1-F1
#
_entry.id   AF-A0A251X9Q1-F1
#
_cell.length_a   1.000
_cell.length_b   1.000
_cell.length_c   1.000
_cell.angle_alpha   90.00
_cell.angle_beta   90.00
_cell.angle_gamma   90.00
#
_symmetry.space_group_name_H-M   'P 1'
#
loop_
_entity.id
_entity.type
_entity.pdbx_description
1 polymer ?
#
loop_
_entity_poly.entity_id
_entity_poly.type
_entity_poly.pdbx_seq_one_letter_code
_entity_poly.pdbx_strand_id
1 'polypeptide(L)' 'MKVNPSLILIAASVLLTACYEDPQEMVLHDAGQYRGKTDDLASVSERAVMLQDRFHQVQTDR' A
#
# COMPACT_ATOMS: atom_id res chain seq x y z
N MET A 1 -12.63 42.96 -10.07
CA MET A 1 -13.17 41.70 -10.63
C MET A 1 -13.95 40.99 -9.53
N LYS A 2 -15.21 40.62 -9.77
CA LYS A 2 -16.00 39.81 -8.81
C LYS A 2 -15.79 38.34 -9.15
N VAL A 3 -15.35 37.54 -8.18
CA VAL A 3 -15.10 36.11 -8.39
C VAL A 3 -16.38 35.35 -8.04
N ASN A 4 -16.85 34.48 -8.95
CA ASN A 4 -18.06 33.71 -8.74
C ASN A 4 -17.79 32.51 -7.82
N PRO A 5 -18.45 32.39 -6.66
CA PRO A 5 -18.17 31.35 -5.68
C PRO A 5 -18.43 29.94 -6.23
N SER A 6 -19.40 29.79 -7.14
CA SER A 6 -19.66 28.52 -7.83
C SER A 6 -18.48 28.06 -8.69
N LEU A 7 -17.74 29.00 -9.30
CA LEU A 7 -16.55 28.69 -10.09
C LEU A 7 -15.42 28.16 -9.20
N ILE A 8 -15.29 28.70 -7.99
CA ILE A 8 -14.31 28.26 -6.99
C ILE A 8 -14.60 26.83 -6.53
N LEU A 9 -15.87 26.52 -6.27
CA LEU A 9 -16.30 25.17 -5.86
C LEU A 9 -16.03 24.13 -6.95
N ILE A 10 -16.30 24.47 -8.22
CA ILE A 10 -16.03 23.59 -9.36
C ILE A 10 -14.52 23.39 -9.56
N ALA A 11 -13.71 24.45 -9.41
CA ALA A 11 -12.26 24.33 -9.50
C ALA A 11 -11.68 23.47 -8.37
N ALA A 12 -12.20 23.63 -7.15
CA ALA A 12 -11.78 22.84 -6.00
C ALA A 12 -12.11 21.34 -6.18
N SER A 13 -13.30 21.00 -6.69
CA SER A 13 -13.68 19.59 -6.87
C SER A 13 -12.82 18.86 -7.91
N VAL A 14 -12.40 19.54 -8.98
CA VAL A 14 -11.50 18.95 -10.00
C VAL A 14 -10.10 18.70 -9.43
N LEU A 15 -9.60 19.57 -8.55
CA LEU A 15 -8.32 19.38 -7.88
C LEU A 15 -8.35 18.18 -6.91
N LEU A 16 -9.50 17.92 -6.27
CA LEU A 16 -9.66 16.76 -5.38
C LEU A 16 -9.61 15.42 -6.15
N THR A 17 -10.06 15.37 -7.41
CA THR A 17 -10.01 14.14 -8.21
C THR A 17 -8.65 13.89 -8.86
N ALA A 18 -7.82 14.94 -9.01
CA ALA A 18 -6.48 14.82 -9.58
C ALA A 18 -5.43 14.21 -8.63
N CYS A 19 -5.76 14.03 -7.35
CA CYS A 19 -4.90 13.40 -6.35
C CYS A 19 -5.16 11.90 -6.17
N TYR A 20 -6.08 11.31 -6.94
CA TYR A 20 -6.21 9.86 -6.95
C TYR A 20 -5.09 9.28 -7.82
N GLU A 21 -4.13 8.63 -7.15
CA GLU A 21 -3.17 7.74 -7.81
C GLU A 21 -4.00 6.73 -8.62
N ASP A 22 -3.69 6.59 -9.91
CA ASP A 22 -4.51 5.89 -10.88
C ASP A 22 -4.79 4.45 -10.38
N PRO A 23 -6.06 4.06 -10.13
CA PRO A 23 -6.38 2.70 -9.68
C PRO A 23 -6.07 1.63 -10.74
N GLN A 24 -5.59 2.02 -11.93
CA GLN A 24 -5.25 1.12 -13.03
C GLN A 24 -3.98 0.30 -12.83
N GLU A 25 -3.08 0.65 -11.90
CA GLU A 25 -1.84 -0.12 -11.68
C GLU A 25 -1.93 -1.17 -10.55
N MET A 26 -3.08 -1.82 -10.41
CA MET A 26 -3.15 -3.08 -9.65
C MET A 26 -2.51 -4.21 -10.47
N VAL A 27 -1.18 -4.29 -10.44
CA VAL A 27 -0.44 -5.40 -11.06
C VAL A 27 -0.60 -6.64 -10.17
N LEU A 28 -1.38 -7.62 -10.63
CA LEU A 28 -1.38 -8.97 -10.05
C LEU A 28 -0.01 -9.59 -10.33
N HIS A 29 0.84 -9.63 -9.30
CA HIS A 29 2.15 -10.27 -9.39
C HIS A 29 2.02 -11.79 -9.33
N ASP A 30 2.86 -12.49 -10.10
CA ASP A 30 2.99 -13.94 -10.00
C ASP A 30 3.36 -14.34 -8.57
N ALA A 31 2.69 -15.37 -8.05
CA ALA A 31 3.00 -15.91 -6.73
C ALA A 31 4.47 -16.33 -6.66
N GLY A 32 5.20 -15.83 -5.67
CA GLY A 32 6.63 -16.08 -5.53
C GLY A 32 7.53 -15.15 -6.35
N GLN A 33 7.01 -14.07 -6.94
CA GLN A 33 7.82 -12.99 -7.52
C GLN A 33 7.43 -11.63 -6.94
N TYR A 34 8.41 -10.90 -6.42
CA TYR A 34 8.25 -9.55 -5.91
C TYR A 34 9.21 -8.59 -6.61
N ARG A 35 8.67 -7.52 -7.23
CA ARG A 35 9.45 -6.52 -7.98
C ARG A 35 10.40 -7.11 -9.04
N GLY A 36 9.93 -8.15 -9.74
CA GLY A 36 10.71 -8.84 -10.78
C GLY A 36 11.84 -9.72 -10.26
N LYS A 37 11.86 -10.03 -8.95
CA LYS A 37 12.79 -10.96 -8.32
C LYS A 37 12.01 -12.13 -7.72
N THR A 38 12.61 -13.31 -7.71
CA THR A 38 12.08 -14.45 -6.96
C THR A 38 11.97 -14.09 -5.49
N ASP A 39 10.83 -14.43 -4.90
CA ASP A 39 10.57 -14.29 -3.48
C ASP A 39 11.28 -15.44 -2.74
N ASP A 40 12.47 -15.18 -2.24
CA ASP A 40 13.30 -16.15 -1.51
C ASP A 40 12.83 -16.38 -0.06
N LEU A 41 11.56 -16.12 0.22
CA LEU A 41 10.96 -16.40 1.52
C LEU A 41 10.98 -17.90 1.81
N ALA A 42 11.32 -18.24 3.06
CA ALA A 42 11.28 -19.60 3.56
C ALA A 42 9.88 -20.23 3.39
N SER A 43 9.79 -21.55 3.44
CA SER A 43 8.52 -22.25 3.32
C SER A 43 7.49 -21.74 4.34
N VAL A 44 6.21 -21.94 4.06
CA VAL A 44 5.12 -21.52 4.97
C VAL A 44 5.34 -22.05 6.40
N SER A 45 5.83 -23.27 6.54
CA SER A 45 6.13 -23.90 7.83
C SER A 45 7.27 -23.21 8.58
N GLU A 46 8.38 -22.94 7.90
CA GLU A 46 9.55 -22.27 8.48
C GLU A 46 9.23 -20.81 8.85
N ARG A 47 8.42 -20.14 8.02
CA ARG A 47 7.91 -18.80 8.30
C ARG A 47 7.03 -18.76 9.53
N ALA A 48 6.17 -19.75 9.75
CA ALA A 48 5.29 -19.79 10.92
C ALA A 48 6.11 -19.84 12.22
N VAL A 49 7.15 -20.69 12.26
CA VAL A 49 8.07 -20.78 13.41
C VAL A 49 8.81 -19.45 13.62
N MET A 50 9.41 -18.91 12.56
CA MET A 50 10.16 -17.65 12.64
C MET A 50 9.31 -16.47 13.10
N LEU A 51 8.05 -16.38 12.66
CA LEU A 51 7.12 -15.33 13.09
C LEU A 51 6.71 -15.50 14.55
N GLN A 52 6.50 -16.73 15.02
CA GLN A 52 6.22 -17.03 16.42
C GLN A 52 7.38 -16.60 17.32
N ASP A 53 8.61 -16.91 16.94
CA ASP A 53 9.82 -16.52 17.70
C ASP A 53 9.97 -15.00 17.77
N ARG A 54 9.79 -14.30 16.63
CA ARG A 54 9.83 -12.83 16.59
C ARG A 54 8.75 -12.20 17.45
N PHE A 55 7.54 -12.77 17.43
CA PHE A 55 6.44 -12.29 18.25
C PHE A 55 6.78 -12.34 19.74
N HIS A 56 7.38 -13.45 20.19
CA HIS A 56 7.83 -13.58 21.58
C HIS A 56 8.97 -12.62 21.93
N GLN A 57 9.93 -12.41 21.03
CA GLN A 57 11.05 -11.49 21.25
C GLN A 57 10.60 -10.05 21.48
N VAL A 58 9.56 -9.58 20.78
CA VAL A 58 9.01 -8.23 20.94
C VAL A 58 8.10 -8.14 22.19
N GLN A 59 7.59 -9.26 22.68
CA GLN A 59 6.75 -9.29 23.88
C GLN A 59 7.52 -9.38 25.21
N THR A 60 8.82 -9.66 25.17
CA THR A 60 9.68 -9.72 26.36
C THR A 60 10.22 -8.36 26.80
N ASP A 61 9.88 -7.26 26.11
CA ASP A 61 10.16 -5.88 26.56
C ASP A 61 8.99 -5.36 27.42
N ARG A 62 8.67 -6.12 28.49
CA ARG A 62 7.66 -5.75 29.50
C ARG A 62 8.21 -5.97 30.90
#